data_AF-A0A924SPX1-F1
#
_entry.id   AF-A0A924SPX1-F1
#
_cell.length_a   1.000
_cell.length_b   1.000
_cell.length_c   1.000
_cell.angle_alpha   90.00
_cell.angle_beta   90.00
_cell.angle_gamma   90.00
#
_symmetry.space_group_name_H-M   'P 1'
#
loop_
_entity.id
_entity.type
_entity.pdbx_description
1 polymer ?
#
loop_
_entity_poly.entity_id
_entity_poly.type
_entity_poly.pdbx_seq_one_letter_code
_entity_poly.pdbx_strand_id
1 'polypeptide(L)'
;MPGNGGPSRPGTATIHTLMEDGMAMTTAWHGKTFDEHVKLRDSAAKDGFRFLSLSMHGASTAPHYTAVMIKRPVVVAQRDWPLLTNAEFQKVFDDQAKQGFGPVMVAATGTAGDPRFAVVFQMQSPIALTRFGLRSGAATDLESIQGVNQKARADNLILHSLAMYGDADTPRYAAIWLPNTNKTVWNADGVNETSDQYQARVNAQLAGWCRPAHVATNGAGRFCSLFVHNEIGPWVARHGLTGEGYQNEFNAWTAKGYFPLSLQGGGSGAATRYTALFAKQEEPVPQIFTPVGPTANTVIDNVIMKAMRDSPIWNASLAIVHGKKLVYARAYSYGEPDWP
;
A
#
# COMPACT_ATOMS: atom_id res chain seq x y z
N MET A 1 -1.09 -48.07 -32.33
CA MET A 1 -1.41 -48.55 -30.97
C MET A 1 -0.40 -47.99 -29.99
N PRO A 2 -0.81 -47.64 -28.77
CA PRO A 2 -0.60 -46.32 -28.20
C PRO A 2 0.22 -46.30 -26.89
N GLY A 3 0.57 -45.09 -26.45
CA GLY A 3 0.67 -44.71 -25.02
C GLY A 3 2.08 -44.79 -24.42
N ASN A 4 2.57 -43.68 -23.86
CA ASN A 4 2.15 -43.29 -22.51
C ASN A 4 2.63 -41.86 -22.18
N GLY A 5 1.67 -40.94 -22.00
CA GLY A 5 1.91 -39.64 -21.40
C GLY A 5 1.87 -39.78 -19.88
N GLY A 6 2.97 -39.40 -19.22
CA GLY A 6 3.03 -39.24 -17.78
C GLY A 6 2.65 -37.80 -17.39
N PRO A 7 1.85 -37.59 -16.34
CA PRO A 7 1.29 -36.28 -16.01
C PRO A 7 2.35 -35.33 -15.43
N SER A 8 2.36 -34.10 -15.93
CA SER A 8 3.04 -32.97 -15.30
C SER A 8 2.42 -32.71 -13.92
N ARG A 9 3.25 -32.81 -12.88
CA ARG A 9 2.87 -32.47 -11.51
C ARG A 9 2.53 -30.97 -11.41
N PRO A 10 1.40 -30.58 -10.80
CA PRO A 10 1.17 -29.19 -10.44
C PRO A 10 2.14 -28.77 -9.32
N GLY A 11 2.73 -27.59 -9.45
CA GLY A 11 3.69 -27.03 -8.50
C GLY A 11 3.05 -26.86 -7.11
N THR A 12 3.63 -27.53 -6.13
CA THR A 12 3.20 -27.52 -4.72
C THR A 12 3.25 -26.09 -4.18
N ALA A 13 2.13 -25.59 -3.64
CA ALA A 13 2.09 -24.35 -2.90
C ALA A 13 2.78 -24.55 -1.54
N THR A 14 3.90 -23.88 -1.30
CA THR A 14 4.57 -23.94 0.01
C THR A 14 3.87 -23.02 0.99
N ILE A 15 3.16 -23.59 1.96
CA ILE A 15 2.64 -22.87 3.12
C ILE A 15 3.78 -22.75 4.12
N HIS A 16 4.45 -21.60 4.16
CA HIS A 16 5.47 -21.32 5.17
C HIS A 16 4.79 -20.77 6.43
N THR A 17 4.67 -21.60 7.47
CA THR A 17 4.31 -21.14 8.82
C THR A 17 5.60 -21.11 9.65
N LEU A 18 6.09 -19.91 9.97
CA LEU A 18 7.26 -19.73 10.84
C LEU A 18 6.77 -19.37 12.25
N MET A 19 7.25 -20.10 13.26
CA MET A 19 7.09 -19.75 14.68
C MET A 19 8.46 -19.38 15.26
N GLU A 20 8.57 -18.19 15.85
CA GLU A 20 9.31 -17.89 17.09
C GLU A 20 9.03 -16.42 17.51
N ASP A 21 9.11 -16.17 18.82
CA ASP A 21 8.53 -15.04 19.55
C ASP A 21 8.68 -13.65 18.91
N GLY A 22 7.55 -12.97 18.74
CA GLY A 22 7.47 -11.56 18.32
C GLY A 22 7.45 -11.32 16.81
N MET A 23 7.64 -12.34 15.96
CA MET A 23 7.54 -12.20 14.51
C MET A 23 6.08 -12.23 14.02
N ALA A 24 5.73 -11.29 13.13
CA ALA A 24 4.45 -11.31 12.43
C ALA A 24 4.31 -12.60 11.61
N MET A 25 3.31 -13.43 11.93
CA MET A 25 3.03 -14.63 11.16
C MET A 25 2.31 -14.25 9.86
N THR A 26 2.99 -14.40 8.73
CA THR A 26 2.43 -14.14 7.40
C THR A 26 2.41 -15.39 6.53
N THR A 27 1.39 -15.51 5.68
CA THR A 27 1.37 -16.43 4.54
C THR A 27 1.20 -15.61 3.25
N ALA A 28 1.91 -15.99 2.19
CA ALA A 28 1.89 -15.27 0.93
C ALA A 28 1.90 -16.23 -0.25
N TRP A 29 1.26 -15.83 -1.34
CA TRP A 29 1.27 -16.55 -2.61
C TRP A 29 1.25 -15.57 -3.77
N HIS A 30 1.75 -16.01 -4.93
CA HIS A 30 1.77 -15.25 -6.17
C HIS A 30 1.35 -16.12 -7.34
N GLY A 31 0.73 -15.48 -8.35
CA GLY A 31 0.40 -16.12 -9.63
C GLY A 31 -0.60 -17.28 -9.50
N LYS A 32 -1.50 -17.24 -8.53
CA LYS A 32 -2.48 -18.32 -8.30
C LYS A 32 -3.75 -18.11 -9.09
N THR A 33 -4.31 -19.18 -9.63
CA THR A 33 -5.65 -19.16 -10.24
C THR A 33 -6.72 -18.80 -9.22
N PHE A 34 -7.93 -18.48 -9.68
CA PHE A 34 -9.07 -18.18 -8.79
C PHE A 34 -9.32 -19.29 -7.75
N ASP A 35 -9.41 -20.55 -8.19
CA ASP A 35 -9.72 -21.68 -7.31
C ASP A 35 -8.61 -21.92 -6.28
N GLU A 36 -7.34 -21.77 -6.69
CA GLU A 36 -6.20 -21.87 -5.78
C GLU A 36 -6.19 -20.75 -4.76
N HIS A 37 -6.46 -19.51 -5.20
CA HIS A 37 -6.54 -18.35 -4.32
C HIS A 37 -7.62 -18.51 -3.26
N VAL A 38 -8.83 -18.92 -3.67
CA VAL A 38 -9.96 -19.15 -2.75
C VAL A 38 -9.59 -20.22 -1.72
N LYS A 39 -9.01 -21.35 -2.16
CA LYS A 39 -8.56 -22.42 -1.24
C LYS A 39 -7.52 -21.94 -0.24
N LEU A 40 -6.50 -21.20 -0.69
CA LEU A 40 -5.43 -20.68 0.17
C LEU A 40 -5.98 -19.64 1.15
N ARG A 41 -6.80 -18.70 0.68
CA ARG A 41 -7.47 -17.70 1.50
C ARG A 41 -8.34 -18.36 2.58
N ASP A 42 -9.20 -19.30 2.21
CA ASP A 42 -10.12 -19.94 3.14
C ASP A 42 -9.39 -20.78 4.19
N SER A 43 -8.32 -21.46 3.80
CA SER A 43 -7.45 -22.17 4.75
C SER A 43 -6.82 -21.20 5.73
N ALA A 44 -6.16 -20.14 5.24
CA ALA A 44 -5.50 -19.15 6.09
C ALA A 44 -6.51 -18.40 7.00
N ALA A 45 -7.70 -18.09 6.50
CA ALA A 45 -8.74 -17.41 7.26
C ALA A 45 -9.26 -18.23 8.45
N LYS A 46 -9.34 -19.58 8.31
CA LYS A 46 -9.66 -20.51 9.41
C LYS A 46 -8.61 -20.48 10.51
N ASP A 47 -7.35 -20.27 10.14
CA ASP A 47 -6.23 -20.18 11.08
C ASP A 47 -6.06 -18.77 11.69
N GLY A 48 -6.98 -17.85 11.39
CA GLY A 48 -7.01 -16.50 11.95
C GLY A 48 -6.24 -15.45 11.14
N PHE A 49 -5.74 -15.79 9.95
CA PHE A 49 -5.08 -14.81 9.07
C PHE A 49 -6.10 -13.90 8.39
N ARG A 50 -5.71 -12.66 8.11
CA ARG A 50 -6.50 -11.65 7.38
C ARG A 50 -5.65 -10.99 6.31
N PHE A 51 -6.27 -10.51 5.23
CA PHE A 51 -5.54 -9.85 4.15
C PHE A 51 -4.73 -8.67 4.69
N LEU A 52 -3.48 -8.62 4.23
CA LEU A 52 -2.54 -7.51 4.35
C LEU A 52 -2.30 -6.86 2.97
N SER A 53 -2.21 -7.67 1.92
CA SER A 53 -2.07 -7.21 0.55
C SER A 53 -2.84 -8.14 -0.39
N LEU A 54 -3.48 -7.57 -1.41
CA LEU A 54 -4.20 -8.29 -2.45
C LEU A 54 -3.93 -7.62 -3.80
N SER A 55 -3.72 -8.45 -4.83
CA SER A 55 -3.47 -8.01 -6.20
C SER A 55 -4.04 -9.02 -7.19
N MET A 56 -4.40 -8.51 -8.37
CA MET A 56 -4.91 -9.27 -9.52
C MET A 56 -4.16 -8.88 -10.77
N HIS A 57 -3.83 -9.86 -11.61
CA HIS A 57 -3.21 -9.65 -12.92
C HIS A 57 -3.69 -10.70 -13.92
N GLY A 58 -3.24 -10.63 -15.18
CA GLY A 58 -3.68 -11.53 -16.24
C GLY A 58 -4.88 -11.01 -17.05
N ALA A 59 -5.57 -11.93 -17.71
CA ALA A 59 -6.76 -11.61 -18.51
C ALA A 59 -8.02 -11.55 -17.64
N SER A 60 -9.02 -10.78 -18.05
CA SER A 60 -10.32 -10.70 -17.35
C SER A 60 -11.04 -12.06 -17.24
N THR A 61 -10.78 -12.98 -18.17
CA THR A 61 -11.34 -14.34 -18.20
C THR A 61 -10.57 -15.35 -17.36
N ALA A 62 -9.31 -15.07 -17.03
CA ALA A 62 -8.43 -15.96 -16.28
C ALA A 62 -7.48 -15.14 -15.37
N PRO A 63 -8.03 -14.41 -14.39
CA PRO A 63 -7.22 -13.60 -13.50
C PRO A 63 -6.35 -14.48 -12.60
N HIS A 64 -5.17 -13.98 -12.30
CA HIS A 64 -4.23 -14.57 -11.35
C HIS A 64 -4.10 -13.65 -10.13
N TYR A 65 -3.99 -14.26 -8.97
CA TYR A 65 -4.04 -13.61 -7.67
C TYR A 65 -2.70 -13.73 -6.98
N THR A 66 -2.36 -12.64 -6.33
CA THR A 66 -1.19 -12.53 -5.47
C THR A 66 -1.64 -11.87 -4.19
N ALA A 67 -1.32 -12.46 -3.05
CA ALA A 67 -1.78 -11.95 -1.77
C ALA A 67 -0.79 -12.23 -0.65
N VAL A 68 -0.88 -11.39 0.37
CA VAL A 68 -0.29 -11.61 1.69
C VAL A 68 -1.42 -11.57 2.69
N MET A 69 -1.46 -12.56 3.58
CA MET A 69 -2.29 -12.55 4.76
C MET A 69 -1.42 -12.63 6.01
N ILE A 70 -1.88 -11.97 7.08
CA ILE A 70 -1.18 -11.85 8.35
C ILE A 70 -2.09 -12.27 9.49
N LYS A 71 -1.53 -12.97 10.48
CA LYS A 71 -2.20 -13.32 11.73
C LYS A 71 -1.76 -12.36 12.81
N ARG A 72 -2.72 -11.59 13.33
CA ARG A 72 -2.53 -10.62 14.41
C ARG A 72 -3.13 -11.13 15.71
N PRO A 73 -2.72 -10.61 16.88
CA PRO A 73 -3.34 -10.96 18.16
C PRO A 73 -4.85 -10.69 18.20
N VAL A 74 -5.28 -9.60 17.55
CA VAL A 74 -6.69 -9.23 17.38
C VAL A 74 -7.10 -9.47 15.94
N VAL A 75 -8.09 -10.34 15.75
CA VAL A 75 -8.66 -10.63 14.42
C VAL A 75 -9.65 -9.53 14.05
N VAL A 76 -9.34 -8.79 12.99
CA VAL A 76 -10.26 -7.82 12.39
C VAL A 76 -11.21 -8.55 11.44
N ALA A 77 -12.50 -8.25 11.53
CA ALA A 77 -13.49 -8.79 10.60
C ALA A 77 -13.26 -8.24 9.19
N GLN A 78 -13.10 -9.15 8.22
CA GLN A 78 -12.98 -8.82 6.81
C GLN A 78 -14.06 -9.56 6.01
N ARG A 79 -14.54 -8.93 4.95
CA ARG A 79 -15.38 -9.56 3.92
C ARG A 79 -14.71 -9.31 2.58
N ASP A 80 -14.65 -10.30 1.71
CA ASP A 80 -14.03 -10.12 0.41
C ASP A 80 -14.86 -10.70 -0.72
N TRP A 81 -14.77 -10.03 -1.86
CA TRP A 81 -15.32 -10.48 -3.13
C TRP A 81 -14.13 -10.61 -4.09
N PRO A 82 -13.73 -11.84 -4.43
CA PRO A 82 -12.51 -12.06 -5.20
C PRO A 82 -12.67 -11.80 -6.69
N LEU A 83 -13.90 -11.65 -7.20
CA LEU A 83 -14.13 -11.43 -8.63
C LEU A 83 -15.44 -10.68 -8.87
N LEU A 84 -15.35 -9.45 -9.36
CA LEU A 84 -16.49 -8.59 -9.66
C LEU A 84 -16.29 -7.90 -11.01
N THR A 85 -17.38 -7.74 -11.76
CA THR A 85 -17.47 -6.76 -12.85
C THR A 85 -17.60 -5.34 -12.29
N ASN A 86 -17.55 -4.33 -13.17
CA ASN A 86 -17.74 -2.93 -12.79
C ASN A 86 -19.11 -2.68 -12.10
N ALA A 87 -20.19 -3.23 -12.67
CA ALA A 87 -21.54 -3.06 -12.11
C ALA A 87 -21.72 -3.80 -10.78
N GLU A 88 -21.16 -5.02 -10.68
CA GLU A 88 -21.20 -5.78 -9.44
C GLU A 88 -20.37 -5.12 -8.34
N PHE A 89 -19.22 -4.52 -8.66
CA PHE A 89 -18.44 -3.77 -7.69
C PHE A 89 -19.24 -2.58 -7.13
N GLN A 90 -19.88 -1.78 -7.98
CA GLN A 90 -20.73 -0.70 -7.49
C GLN A 90 -21.83 -1.21 -6.55
N LYS A 91 -22.53 -2.27 -6.95
CA LYS A 91 -23.61 -2.87 -6.13
C LYS A 91 -23.08 -3.40 -4.79
N VAL A 92 -21.96 -4.14 -4.80
CA VAL A 92 -21.35 -4.70 -3.59
C VAL A 92 -20.91 -3.57 -2.64
N PHE A 93 -20.30 -2.51 -3.16
CA PHE A 93 -19.94 -1.35 -2.36
C PHE A 93 -21.16 -0.75 -1.66
N ASP A 94 -22.25 -0.49 -2.39
CA ASP A 94 -23.47 0.10 -1.83
C ASP A 94 -24.12 -0.80 -0.77
N ASP A 95 -24.12 -2.12 -1.01
CA ASP A 95 -24.67 -3.11 -0.08
C ASP A 95 -23.83 -3.25 1.21
N GLN A 96 -22.50 -3.16 1.11
CA GLN A 96 -21.60 -3.21 2.27
C GLN A 96 -21.60 -1.90 3.06
N ALA A 97 -21.64 -0.75 2.37
CA ALA A 97 -21.67 0.56 3.02
C ALA A 97 -22.88 0.72 3.94
N LYS A 98 -24.07 0.22 3.52
CA LYS A 98 -25.28 0.17 4.37
C LYS A 98 -25.12 -0.64 5.65
N GLN A 99 -24.16 -1.56 5.69
CA GLN A 99 -23.84 -2.40 6.84
C GLN A 99 -22.65 -1.86 7.65
N GLY A 100 -22.15 -0.66 7.34
CA GLY A 100 -20.98 -0.07 8.00
C GLY A 100 -19.65 -0.67 7.56
N PHE A 101 -19.62 -1.42 6.45
CA PHE A 101 -18.40 -1.98 5.88
C PHE A 101 -17.95 -1.14 4.69
N GLY A 102 -16.73 -0.63 4.75
CA GLY A 102 -16.09 0.08 3.64
C GLY A 102 -14.86 -0.66 3.13
N PRO A 103 -14.47 -0.45 1.86
CA PRO A 103 -13.35 -1.16 1.28
C PRO A 103 -12.02 -0.67 1.89
N VAL A 104 -11.09 -1.59 2.09
CA VAL A 104 -9.70 -1.34 2.52
C VAL A 104 -8.69 -1.76 1.47
N MET A 105 -9.04 -2.68 0.57
CA MET A 105 -8.14 -3.13 -0.49
C MET A 105 -8.92 -3.27 -1.77
N VAL A 106 -8.34 -2.82 -2.87
CA VAL A 106 -8.84 -3.03 -4.22
C VAL A 106 -7.71 -3.59 -5.08
N ALA A 107 -8.02 -4.63 -5.83
CA ALA A 107 -7.20 -5.19 -6.88
C ALA A 107 -8.00 -5.20 -8.18
N ALA A 108 -7.34 -5.03 -9.32
CA ALA A 108 -8.01 -4.95 -10.60
C ALA A 108 -7.16 -5.53 -11.73
N THR A 109 -7.82 -6.14 -12.72
CA THR A 109 -7.18 -6.59 -13.96
C THR A 109 -8.14 -6.48 -15.14
N GLY A 110 -7.70 -6.88 -16.34
CA GLY A 110 -8.46 -6.76 -17.59
C GLY A 110 -8.25 -5.43 -18.31
N THR A 111 -9.01 -5.23 -19.38
CA THR A 111 -8.96 -4.01 -20.20
C THR A 111 -9.78 -2.88 -19.57
N ALA A 112 -9.70 -1.67 -20.11
CA ALA A 112 -10.55 -0.56 -19.66
C ALA A 112 -12.05 -0.85 -19.86
N GLY A 113 -12.41 -1.62 -20.89
CA GLY A 113 -13.79 -1.96 -21.23
C GLY A 113 -14.32 -3.24 -20.58
N ASP A 114 -13.44 -4.14 -20.12
CA ASP A 114 -13.81 -5.39 -19.45
C ASP A 114 -12.95 -5.61 -18.18
N PRO A 115 -13.09 -4.77 -17.16
CA PRO A 115 -12.33 -4.92 -15.93
C PRO A 115 -12.88 -6.03 -15.02
N ARG A 116 -12.00 -6.61 -14.22
CA ARG A 116 -12.35 -7.45 -13.07
C ARG A 116 -11.73 -6.87 -11.80
N PHE A 117 -12.47 -6.92 -10.70
CA PHE A 117 -12.05 -6.41 -9.40
C PHE A 117 -12.08 -7.50 -8.34
N ALA A 118 -11.15 -7.42 -7.40
CA ALA A 118 -11.24 -8.08 -6.10
C ALA A 118 -11.16 -7.02 -5.01
N VAL A 119 -12.00 -7.14 -3.99
CA VAL A 119 -12.17 -6.08 -3.00
C VAL A 119 -12.32 -6.68 -1.61
N VAL A 120 -11.58 -6.14 -0.65
CA VAL A 120 -11.68 -6.50 0.77
C VAL A 120 -12.30 -5.33 1.53
N PHE A 121 -13.29 -5.63 2.35
CA PHE A 121 -14.03 -4.70 3.19
C PHE A 121 -13.76 -4.95 4.67
N GLN A 122 -13.76 -3.88 5.46
CA GLN A 122 -13.71 -3.90 6.92
C GLN A 122 -14.76 -2.95 7.49
N MET A 123 -15.08 -3.08 8.77
CA MET A 123 -15.94 -2.11 9.45
C MET A 123 -15.23 -0.75 9.47
N GLN A 124 -15.93 0.29 9.02
CA GLN A 124 -15.36 1.62 8.84
C GLN A 124 -16.39 2.70 9.17
N SER A 125 -15.93 3.79 9.79
CA SER A 125 -16.69 5.01 9.98
C SER A 125 -15.74 6.20 9.94
N PRO A 126 -15.81 7.08 8.93
CA PRO A 126 -16.69 7.03 7.75
C PRO A 126 -16.31 5.92 6.76
N ILE A 127 -17.21 5.62 5.81
CA ILE A 127 -16.89 4.75 4.66
C ILE A 127 -15.87 5.46 3.76
N ALA A 128 -14.83 4.73 3.36
CA ALA A 128 -13.73 5.23 2.54
C ALA A 128 -14.20 5.86 1.21
N LEU A 129 -13.53 6.94 0.79
CA LEU A 129 -13.67 7.43 -0.58
C LEU A 129 -13.11 6.36 -1.52
N THR A 130 -13.95 5.83 -2.41
CA THR A 130 -13.57 4.78 -3.35
C THR A 130 -13.94 5.19 -4.76
N ARG A 131 -13.02 5.01 -5.70
CA ARG A 131 -13.23 5.26 -7.13
C ARG A 131 -12.56 4.17 -7.94
N PHE A 132 -13.16 3.84 -9.08
CA PHE A 132 -12.61 2.92 -10.07
C PHE A 132 -12.98 3.45 -11.46
N GLY A 133 -12.26 3.01 -12.50
CA GLY A 133 -12.42 3.56 -13.85
C GLY A 133 -11.71 4.90 -14.06
N LEU A 134 -10.89 5.35 -13.11
CA LEU A 134 -10.19 6.63 -13.22
C LEU A 134 -9.15 6.59 -14.34
N ARG A 135 -8.99 7.71 -15.04
CA ARG A 135 -7.93 7.92 -16.03
C ARG A 135 -6.76 8.73 -15.45
N SER A 136 -5.68 8.86 -16.20
CA SER A 136 -4.68 9.90 -15.93
C SER A 136 -5.17 11.23 -16.52
N GLY A 137 -4.97 12.35 -15.81
CA GLY A 137 -5.48 13.65 -16.23
C GLY A 137 -5.05 14.82 -15.35
N ALA A 138 -5.68 15.97 -15.56
CA ALA A 138 -5.40 17.19 -14.81
C ALA A 138 -5.88 17.06 -13.36
N ALA A 139 -5.20 17.72 -12.41
CA ALA A 139 -5.57 17.67 -11.00
C ALA A 139 -6.94 18.34 -10.69
N THR A 140 -7.49 19.12 -11.62
CA THR A 140 -8.86 19.66 -11.52
C THR A 140 -9.95 18.71 -11.98
N ASP A 141 -9.59 17.57 -12.59
CA ASP A 141 -10.52 16.60 -13.17
C ASP A 141 -10.76 15.42 -12.21
N LEU A 142 -11.95 15.36 -11.62
CA LEU A 142 -12.32 14.34 -10.64
C LEU A 142 -12.56 12.94 -11.24
N GLU A 143 -12.54 12.81 -12.56
CA GLU A 143 -12.48 11.51 -13.25
C GLU A 143 -11.04 11.01 -13.45
N SER A 144 -10.05 11.80 -13.00
CA SER A 144 -8.63 11.43 -13.02
C SER A 144 -8.10 11.05 -11.65
N ILE A 145 -7.12 10.13 -11.60
CA ILE A 145 -6.46 9.76 -10.35
C ILE A 145 -5.74 10.94 -9.71
N GLN A 146 -5.17 11.85 -10.50
CA GLN A 146 -4.56 13.09 -10.01
C GLN A 146 -5.59 14.01 -9.35
N GLY A 147 -6.77 14.17 -9.94
CA GLY A 147 -7.79 15.04 -9.38
C GLY A 147 -8.46 14.48 -8.13
N VAL A 148 -8.69 13.16 -8.08
CA VAL A 148 -9.15 12.53 -6.84
C VAL A 148 -8.06 12.60 -5.75
N ASN A 149 -6.78 12.46 -6.09
CA ASN A 149 -5.69 12.68 -5.15
C ASN A 149 -5.65 14.12 -4.61
N GLN A 150 -5.84 15.13 -5.47
CA GLN A 150 -5.89 16.53 -5.02
C GLN A 150 -7.08 16.77 -4.08
N LYS A 151 -8.26 16.28 -4.42
CA LYS A 151 -9.45 16.36 -3.56
C LYS A 151 -9.23 15.63 -2.24
N ALA A 152 -8.67 14.43 -2.27
CA ALA A 152 -8.37 13.64 -1.07
C ALA A 152 -7.46 14.41 -0.10
N ARG A 153 -6.44 15.12 -0.60
CA ARG A 153 -5.59 15.98 0.25
C ARG A 153 -6.39 17.11 0.90
N ALA A 154 -7.26 17.79 0.15
CA ALA A 154 -8.11 18.86 0.67
C ALA A 154 -9.09 18.35 1.74
N ASP A 155 -9.56 17.12 1.60
CA ASP A 155 -10.48 16.47 2.54
C ASP A 155 -9.77 15.75 3.72
N ASN A 156 -8.45 15.94 3.87
CA ASN A 156 -7.63 15.25 4.87
C ASN A 156 -7.72 13.70 4.79
N LEU A 157 -7.72 13.17 3.56
CA LEU A 157 -7.62 11.75 3.26
C LEU A 157 -6.21 11.39 2.75
N ILE A 158 -5.87 10.11 2.80
CA ILE A 158 -4.63 9.53 2.27
C ILE A 158 -4.98 8.34 1.38
N LEU A 159 -4.29 8.22 0.24
CA LEU A 159 -4.38 7.04 -0.61
C LEU A 159 -3.93 5.82 0.19
N HIS A 160 -4.76 4.81 0.26
CA HIS A 160 -4.52 3.62 1.09
C HIS A 160 -4.29 2.36 0.25
N SER A 161 -5.07 2.18 -0.81
CA SER A 161 -4.95 1.05 -1.74
C SER A 161 -5.17 1.54 -3.16
N LEU A 162 -4.46 0.94 -4.12
CA LEU A 162 -4.42 1.33 -5.51
C LEU A 162 -4.23 0.10 -6.40
N ALA A 163 -5.03 -0.02 -7.45
CA ALA A 163 -4.85 -0.98 -8.51
C ALA A 163 -4.72 -0.26 -9.86
N MET A 164 -3.88 -0.80 -10.74
CA MET A 164 -3.70 -0.33 -12.11
C MET A 164 -4.07 -1.45 -13.09
N TYR A 165 -4.93 -1.16 -14.04
CA TYR A 165 -5.42 -2.10 -15.06
C TYR A 165 -5.58 -1.38 -16.41
N GLY A 166 -6.09 -2.07 -17.43
CA GLY A 166 -6.08 -1.57 -18.80
C GLY A 166 -4.76 -1.85 -19.51
N ASP A 167 -4.71 -1.47 -20.79
CA ASP A 167 -3.53 -1.59 -21.65
C ASP A 167 -2.68 -0.31 -21.60
N ALA A 168 -1.63 -0.26 -22.44
CA ALA A 168 -0.69 0.86 -22.50
C ALA A 168 -1.34 2.17 -22.94
N ASP A 169 -2.36 2.10 -23.79
CA ASP A 169 -3.02 3.26 -24.39
C ASP A 169 -4.17 3.77 -23.52
N THR A 170 -4.84 2.84 -22.81
CA THR A 170 -6.01 3.13 -21.98
C THR A 170 -5.85 2.65 -20.53
N PRO A 171 -4.77 3.04 -19.81
CA PRO A 171 -4.62 2.66 -18.42
C PRO A 171 -5.79 3.20 -17.57
N ARG A 172 -6.16 2.43 -16.57
CA ARG A 172 -7.20 2.78 -15.60
C ARG A 172 -6.74 2.48 -14.18
N TYR A 173 -7.34 3.21 -13.23
CA TYR A 173 -7.01 3.10 -11.81
C TYR A 173 -8.26 2.86 -10.99
N ALA A 174 -8.11 2.00 -9.98
CA ALA A 174 -9.06 1.89 -8.88
C ALA A 174 -8.32 2.17 -7.57
N ALA A 175 -8.91 2.96 -6.70
CA ALA A 175 -8.23 3.44 -5.52
C ALA A 175 -9.20 3.72 -4.37
N ILE A 176 -8.65 3.60 -3.17
CA ILE A 176 -9.33 3.78 -1.89
C ILE A 176 -8.54 4.82 -1.09
N TRP A 177 -9.22 5.86 -0.62
CA TRP A 177 -8.66 6.87 0.27
C TRP A 177 -9.35 6.82 1.63
N LEU A 178 -8.55 6.75 2.69
CA LEU A 178 -8.99 6.72 4.08
C LEU A 178 -8.71 8.03 4.80
N PRO A 179 -9.39 8.34 5.92
CA PRO A 179 -9.02 9.46 6.77
C PRO A 179 -7.54 9.43 7.14
N ASN A 180 -6.83 10.53 6.90
CA ASN A 180 -5.43 10.68 7.28
C ASN A 180 -5.34 11.15 8.74
N THR A 181 -5.66 10.25 9.68
CA THR A 181 -5.69 10.55 11.12
C THR A 181 -4.32 10.88 11.68
N ASN A 182 -3.28 10.24 11.14
CA ASN A 182 -1.89 10.42 11.57
C ASN A 182 -1.20 11.61 10.89
N LYS A 183 -1.92 12.36 10.04
CA LYS A 183 -1.38 13.50 9.28
C LYS A 183 -0.12 13.16 8.49
N THR A 184 -0.02 11.91 8.05
CA THR A 184 1.12 11.41 7.28
C THR A 184 1.24 12.19 5.99
N VAL A 185 2.43 12.74 5.71
CA VAL A 185 2.73 13.35 4.42
C VAL A 185 2.86 12.23 3.40
N TRP A 186 2.22 12.39 2.24
CA TRP A 186 2.18 11.34 1.21
C TRP A 186 2.36 11.92 -0.19
N ASN A 187 2.94 11.16 -1.11
CA ASN A 187 3.07 11.50 -2.52
C ASN A 187 2.56 10.34 -3.39
N ALA A 188 1.63 10.62 -4.31
CA ALA A 188 1.13 9.64 -5.26
C ALA A 188 1.11 10.21 -6.69
N ASP A 189 2.09 11.05 -7.01
CA ASP A 189 2.15 11.74 -8.30
C ASP A 189 2.83 10.87 -9.37
N GLY A 190 3.42 9.75 -8.97
CA GLY A 190 3.97 8.74 -9.88
C GLY A 190 2.85 7.93 -10.50
N VAL A 191 2.29 8.43 -11.60
CA VAL A 191 1.17 7.83 -12.33
C VAL A 191 1.62 7.44 -13.74
N ASN A 192 1.42 6.18 -14.11
CA ASN A 192 1.78 5.61 -15.41
C ASN A 192 3.27 5.72 -15.77
N GLU A 193 4.16 5.55 -14.79
CA GLU A 193 5.60 5.72 -14.98
C GLU A 193 6.24 4.49 -15.65
N THR A 194 7.27 4.71 -16.47
CA THR A 194 8.18 3.64 -16.88
C THR A 194 9.01 3.15 -15.69
N SER A 195 9.69 2.02 -15.83
CA SER A 195 10.63 1.51 -14.81
C SER A 195 11.69 2.57 -14.43
N ASP A 196 12.26 3.27 -15.41
CA ASP A 196 13.31 4.26 -15.17
C ASP A 196 12.76 5.51 -14.47
N GLN A 197 11.57 5.97 -14.87
CA GLN A 197 10.89 7.08 -14.21
C GLN A 197 10.54 6.74 -12.76
N TYR A 198 10.00 5.53 -12.54
CA TYR A 198 9.71 5.05 -11.20
C TYR A 198 10.99 4.94 -10.36
N GLN A 199 12.08 4.44 -10.91
CA GLN A 199 13.36 4.36 -10.21
C GLN A 199 13.92 5.75 -9.86
N ALA A 200 13.81 6.72 -10.77
CA ALA A 200 14.18 8.11 -10.49
C ALA A 200 13.32 8.72 -9.36
N ARG A 201 12.02 8.41 -9.35
CA ARG A 201 11.12 8.82 -8.27
C ARG A 201 11.52 8.20 -6.93
N VAL A 202 11.82 6.91 -6.89
CA VAL A 202 12.31 6.24 -5.66
C VAL A 202 13.51 7.00 -5.11
N ASN A 203 14.51 7.31 -5.95
CA ASN A 203 15.70 8.04 -5.51
C ASN A 203 15.35 9.43 -4.96
N ALA A 204 14.46 10.17 -5.62
CA ALA A 204 14.03 11.50 -5.18
C ALA A 204 13.24 11.46 -3.86
N GLN A 205 12.33 10.48 -3.71
CA GLN A 205 11.52 10.31 -2.50
C GLN A 205 12.39 9.89 -1.31
N LEU A 206 13.38 9.02 -1.51
CA LEU A 206 14.33 8.64 -0.46
C LEU A 206 15.21 9.79 0.00
N ALA A 207 15.63 10.67 -0.91
CA ALA A 207 16.35 11.89 -0.55
C ALA A 207 15.51 12.84 0.31
N GLY A 208 14.18 12.74 0.20
CA GLY A 208 13.20 13.43 1.05
C GLY A 208 12.68 12.57 2.20
N TRP A 209 13.40 11.54 2.62
CA TRP A 209 13.06 10.66 3.76
C TRP A 209 11.68 9.97 3.64
N CYS A 210 11.17 9.84 2.43
CA CYS A 210 9.94 9.11 2.14
C CYS A 210 10.27 7.67 1.73
N ARG A 211 9.42 6.73 2.16
CA ARG A 211 9.48 5.32 1.74
C ARG A 211 8.32 4.98 0.81
N PRO A 212 8.45 3.97 -0.06
CA PRO A 212 7.30 3.42 -0.75
C PRO A 212 6.32 2.80 0.26
N ALA A 213 5.04 3.01 0.04
CA ALA A 213 3.95 2.39 0.80
C ALA A 213 3.12 1.44 -0.08
N HIS A 214 2.96 1.79 -1.36
CA HIS A 214 2.23 0.97 -2.33
C HIS A 214 2.80 1.20 -3.74
N VAL A 215 2.90 0.13 -4.55
CA VAL A 215 3.42 0.22 -5.91
C VAL A 215 2.63 -0.73 -6.81
N ALA A 216 1.61 -0.20 -7.47
CA ALA A 216 0.82 -0.94 -8.46
C ALA A 216 1.59 -1.03 -9.79
N THR A 217 1.38 -2.12 -10.52
CA THR A 217 1.91 -2.31 -11.88
C THR A 217 0.88 -2.97 -12.79
N ASN A 218 0.91 -2.67 -14.09
CA ASN A 218 -0.02 -3.22 -15.07
C ASN A 218 0.69 -4.09 -16.13
N GLY A 219 -0.07 -4.61 -17.10
CA GLY A 219 0.50 -5.45 -18.17
C GLY A 219 1.41 -4.75 -19.17
N ALA A 220 1.44 -3.41 -19.17
CA ALA A 220 2.36 -2.63 -19.99
C ALA A 220 3.71 -2.36 -19.30
N GLY A 221 3.96 -2.93 -18.12
CA GLY A 221 5.17 -2.67 -17.34
C GLY A 221 5.25 -1.22 -16.85
N ARG A 222 4.09 -0.59 -16.62
CA ARG A 222 3.98 0.75 -16.04
C ARG A 222 3.74 0.64 -14.55
N PHE A 223 4.08 1.71 -13.84
CA PHE A 223 3.97 1.79 -12.38
C PHE A 223 3.08 2.95 -11.96
N CYS A 224 2.35 2.73 -10.86
CA CYS A 224 1.75 3.81 -10.11
C CYS A 224 2.07 3.63 -8.62
N SER A 225 2.63 4.68 -8.00
CA SER A 225 3.31 4.55 -6.71
C SER A 225 2.77 5.54 -5.68
N LEU A 226 2.72 5.08 -4.43
CA LEU A 226 2.46 5.86 -3.24
C LEU A 226 3.71 5.83 -2.36
N PHE A 227 4.18 7.00 -1.98
CA PHE A 227 5.22 7.22 -0.98
C PHE A 227 4.64 7.91 0.24
N VAL A 228 5.18 7.62 1.41
CA VAL A 228 4.80 8.23 2.68
C VAL A 228 6.05 8.65 3.45
N HIS A 229 5.93 9.75 4.18
CA HIS A 229 6.96 10.24 5.09
C HIS A 229 6.68 9.76 6.51
N ASN A 230 7.16 8.56 6.80
CA ASN A 230 7.26 7.97 8.13
C ASN A 230 8.20 6.75 8.06
N GLU A 231 8.61 6.25 9.20
CA GLU A 231 9.41 5.04 9.28
C GLU A 231 8.62 3.84 9.76
N ILE A 232 9.00 2.65 9.29
CA ILE A 232 8.47 1.35 9.74
C ILE A 232 9.65 0.42 10.07
N GLY A 233 10.73 0.99 10.60
CA GLY A 233 12.02 0.31 10.74
C GLY A 233 12.62 -0.09 9.39
N PRO A 234 13.55 -1.06 9.37
CA PRO A 234 14.20 -1.51 8.14
C PRO A 234 13.20 -2.10 7.14
N TRP A 235 13.31 -1.68 5.88
CA TRP A 235 12.48 -2.16 4.78
C TRP A 235 13.29 -2.38 3.51
N VAL A 236 12.74 -3.18 2.59
CA VAL A 236 13.33 -3.47 1.28
C VAL A 236 12.24 -3.43 0.22
N ALA A 237 12.42 -2.60 -0.79
CA ALA A 237 11.54 -2.55 -1.96
C ALA A 237 12.21 -3.17 -3.19
N ARG A 238 11.42 -3.90 -3.98
CA ARG A 238 11.81 -4.51 -5.26
C ARG A 238 10.69 -4.32 -6.27
N HIS A 239 11.05 -4.19 -7.54
CA HIS A 239 10.12 -4.10 -8.66
C HIS A 239 10.67 -4.82 -9.88
N GLY A 240 9.82 -5.08 -10.87
CA GLY A 240 10.23 -5.78 -12.09
C GLY A 240 10.62 -7.25 -11.89
N LEU A 241 10.18 -7.89 -10.80
CA LEU A 241 10.54 -9.27 -10.48
C LEU A 241 9.76 -10.27 -11.34
N THR A 242 10.40 -11.31 -11.86
CA THR A 242 9.69 -12.50 -12.36
C THR A 242 9.07 -13.28 -11.19
N GLY A 243 8.22 -14.28 -11.46
CA GLY A 243 7.70 -15.14 -10.39
C GLY A 243 8.79 -15.87 -9.60
N GLU A 244 9.81 -16.37 -10.30
CA GLU A 244 10.99 -16.97 -9.65
C GLU A 244 11.80 -15.92 -8.89
N GLY A 245 12.02 -14.74 -9.48
CA GLY A 245 12.72 -13.63 -8.82
C GLY A 245 12.04 -13.20 -7.53
N TYR A 246 10.71 -13.10 -7.53
CA TYR A 246 9.94 -12.83 -6.31
C TYR A 246 10.09 -13.94 -5.28
N GLN A 247 10.02 -15.22 -5.70
CA GLN A 247 10.22 -16.33 -4.77
C GLN A 247 11.61 -16.30 -4.10
N ASN A 248 12.66 -15.94 -4.86
CA ASN A 248 14.01 -15.81 -4.34
C ASN A 248 14.13 -14.66 -3.32
N GLU A 249 13.58 -13.48 -3.64
CA GLU A 249 13.55 -12.34 -2.72
C GLU A 249 12.74 -12.67 -1.45
N PHE A 250 11.58 -13.31 -1.59
CA PHE A 250 10.77 -13.74 -0.46
C PHE A 250 11.55 -14.67 0.47
N ASN A 251 12.19 -15.72 -0.06
CA ASN A 251 12.99 -16.65 0.72
C ASN A 251 14.17 -15.94 1.42
N ALA A 252 14.85 -15.04 0.71
CA ALA A 252 16.01 -14.31 1.23
C ALA A 252 15.64 -13.36 2.39
N TRP A 253 14.53 -12.64 2.28
CA TRP A 253 14.13 -11.64 3.27
C TRP A 253 13.41 -12.26 4.47
N THR A 254 12.59 -13.29 4.25
CA THR A 254 11.95 -14.03 5.35
C THR A 254 12.97 -14.75 6.25
N ALA A 255 14.05 -15.29 5.67
CA ALA A 255 15.18 -15.82 6.42
C ALA A 255 15.91 -14.77 7.29
N LYS A 256 15.72 -13.47 7.02
CA LYS A 256 16.29 -12.35 7.77
C LYS A 256 15.29 -11.68 8.72
N GLY A 257 14.12 -12.31 8.93
CA GLY A 257 13.07 -11.82 9.81
C GLY A 257 12.22 -10.68 9.23
N TYR A 258 12.23 -10.49 7.91
CA TYR A 258 11.30 -9.59 7.23
C TYR A 258 10.05 -10.35 6.78
N PHE A 259 8.96 -9.65 6.52
CA PHE A 259 7.77 -10.20 5.87
C PHE A 259 7.31 -9.27 4.73
N PRO A 260 6.61 -9.78 3.70
CA PRO A 260 6.07 -8.92 2.65
C PRO A 260 4.91 -8.07 3.21
N LEU A 261 5.06 -6.75 3.22
CA LEU A 261 4.04 -5.80 3.63
C LEU A 261 3.10 -5.43 2.46
N SER A 262 3.65 -5.30 1.25
CA SER A 262 2.88 -5.06 0.03
C SER A 262 3.43 -5.92 -1.09
N LEU A 263 2.54 -6.52 -1.87
CA LEU A 263 2.89 -7.36 -3.00
C LEU A 263 1.88 -7.14 -4.12
N GLN A 264 2.33 -6.65 -5.28
CA GLN A 264 1.49 -6.40 -6.45
C GLN A 264 2.03 -7.14 -7.66
N GLY A 265 1.13 -7.57 -8.55
CA GLY A 265 1.48 -8.21 -9.81
C GLY A 265 0.83 -7.49 -10.99
N GLY A 266 1.48 -7.55 -12.15
CA GLY A 266 0.94 -7.05 -13.41
C GLY A 266 1.46 -7.87 -14.59
N GLY A 267 0.75 -7.82 -15.72
CA GLY A 267 1.07 -8.63 -16.90
C GLY A 267 0.41 -10.00 -16.88
N SER A 268 0.83 -10.82 -17.85
CA SER A 268 0.26 -12.15 -18.08
C SER A 268 1.33 -13.11 -18.58
N GLY A 269 1.24 -14.38 -18.20
CA GLY A 269 2.19 -15.41 -18.65
C GLY A 269 3.63 -15.03 -18.32
N ALA A 270 4.54 -15.21 -19.30
CA ALA A 270 5.96 -14.90 -19.14
C ALA A 270 6.27 -13.40 -18.92
N ALA A 271 5.35 -12.51 -19.30
CA ALA A 271 5.47 -11.07 -19.10
C ALA A 271 5.05 -10.63 -17.69
N THR A 272 4.54 -11.54 -16.84
CA THR A 272 4.15 -11.21 -15.48
C THR A 272 5.32 -10.65 -14.69
N ARG A 273 5.11 -9.52 -14.01
CA ARG A 273 6.08 -8.87 -13.13
C ARG A 273 5.46 -8.54 -11.78
N TYR A 274 6.28 -8.61 -10.73
CA TYR A 274 5.90 -8.33 -9.36
C TYR A 274 6.66 -7.14 -8.77
N THR A 275 5.99 -6.41 -7.90
CA THR A 275 6.57 -5.44 -6.97
C THR A 275 6.36 -5.95 -5.54
N ALA A 276 7.37 -5.80 -4.70
CA ALA A 276 7.32 -6.26 -3.32
C ALA A 276 7.96 -5.22 -2.40
N LEU A 277 7.30 -4.96 -1.27
CA LEU A 277 7.85 -4.24 -0.14
C LEU A 277 7.92 -5.20 1.03
N PHE A 278 9.11 -5.44 1.54
CA PHE A 278 9.38 -6.22 2.75
C PHE A 278 9.70 -5.28 3.91
N ALA A 279 9.22 -5.59 5.11
CA ALA A 279 9.52 -4.82 6.31
C ALA A 279 9.63 -5.74 7.53
N LYS A 280 10.13 -5.22 8.66
CA LYS A 280 10.14 -5.91 9.95
C LYS A 280 8.94 -5.57 10.84
N GLN A 281 8.22 -4.49 10.54
CA GLN A 281 7.00 -4.11 11.23
C GLN A 281 6.04 -3.41 10.26
N GLU A 282 4.76 -3.43 10.60
CA GLU A 282 3.69 -2.77 9.84
C GLU A 282 3.49 -1.32 10.33
N GLU A 283 3.54 -1.15 11.65
CA GLU A 283 3.18 0.09 12.30
C GLU A 283 4.30 1.12 12.16
N PRO A 284 3.93 2.39 11.88
CA PRO A 284 4.88 3.48 11.90
C PRO A 284 5.57 3.62 13.26
N VAL A 285 6.86 3.95 13.24
CA VAL A 285 7.61 4.33 14.43
C VAL A 285 6.98 5.61 15.02
N PRO A 286 6.68 5.67 16.34
CA PRO A 286 6.10 6.86 16.94
C PRO A 286 7.05 8.07 16.86
N GLN A 287 6.48 9.24 16.54
CA GLN A 287 7.21 10.50 16.54
C GLN A 287 7.38 11.05 17.96
N ILE A 288 8.53 11.64 18.23
CA ILE A 288 8.92 12.25 19.51
C ILE A 288 9.10 13.75 19.30
N PHE A 289 8.51 14.55 20.20
CA PHE A 289 8.74 15.99 20.24
C PHE A 289 10.00 16.29 21.06
N THR A 290 11.02 16.87 20.42
CA THR A 290 12.32 17.14 21.03
C THR A 290 12.66 18.62 20.95
N PRO A 291 12.50 19.38 22.04
CA PRO A 291 12.87 20.78 22.08
C PRO A 291 14.33 20.95 22.57
N VAL A 292 15.17 21.66 21.82
CA VAL A 292 16.60 21.89 22.15
C VAL A 292 16.87 23.39 22.20
N GLY A 293 17.70 23.84 23.17
CA GLY A 293 18.13 25.23 23.27
C GLY A 293 18.41 25.68 24.70
N PRO A 294 19.03 26.86 24.87
CA PRO A 294 19.53 27.34 26.16
C PRO A 294 18.44 27.81 27.14
N THR A 295 17.22 28.08 26.67
CA THR A 295 16.14 28.62 27.51
C THR A 295 14.89 27.79 27.33
N ALA A 296 14.52 27.04 28.37
CA ALA A 296 13.30 26.24 28.37
C ALA A 296 12.07 27.06 28.79
N ASN A 297 10.95 26.89 28.10
CA ASN A 297 9.67 27.50 28.46
C ASN A 297 8.52 26.60 27.99
N THR A 298 7.88 25.91 28.94
CA THR A 298 6.87 24.89 28.66
C THR A 298 5.62 25.45 27.98
N VAL A 299 5.25 26.71 28.25
CA VAL A 299 4.09 27.34 27.60
C VAL A 299 4.36 27.56 26.12
N ILE A 300 5.55 28.07 25.77
CA ILE A 300 5.96 28.24 24.37
C ILE A 300 6.14 26.88 23.69
N ASP A 301 6.80 25.93 24.37
CA ASP A 301 7.01 24.57 23.85
C ASP A 301 5.69 23.88 23.52
N ASN A 302 4.67 24.01 24.38
CA ASN A 302 3.34 23.43 24.15
C ASN A 302 2.63 24.05 22.95
N VAL A 303 2.78 25.36 22.73
CA VAL A 303 2.22 26.04 21.54
C VAL A 303 2.90 25.53 20.27
N ILE A 304 4.23 25.43 20.27
CA ILE A 304 4.99 24.93 19.11
C ILE A 304 4.69 23.45 18.86
N MET A 305 4.67 22.61 19.90
CA MET A 305 4.30 21.19 19.79
C MET A 305 2.92 21.03 19.18
N LYS A 306 1.93 21.83 19.62
CA LYS A 306 0.59 21.79 19.04
C LYS A 306 0.60 22.18 17.56
N ALA A 307 1.28 23.27 17.19
CA ALA A 307 1.39 23.70 15.80
C ALA A 307 2.06 22.65 14.90
N MET A 308 3.14 22.01 15.37
CA MET A 308 3.86 20.93 14.67
C MET A 308 3.09 19.61 14.59
N ARG A 309 2.13 19.36 15.48
CA ARG A 309 1.22 18.22 15.38
C ARG A 309 0.05 18.49 14.45
N ASP A 310 -0.48 19.71 14.48
CA ASP A 310 -1.64 20.11 13.67
C ASP A 310 -1.28 20.30 12.20
N SER A 311 -0.07 20.78 11.93
CA SER A 311 0.54 20.89 10.60
C SER A 311 1.70 19.91 10.55
N PRO A 312 1.85 19.03 9.55
CA PRO A 312 2.89 17.99 9.52
C PRO A 312 4.31 18.59 9.32
N ILE A 313 4.75 19.38 10.29
CA ILE A 313 6.00 20.12 10.35
C ILE A 313 6.92 19.35 11.28
N TRP A 314 8.03 18.89 10.72
CA TRP A 314 8.96 18.02 11.42
C TRP A 314 10.05 18.78 12.15
N ASN A 315 10.34 20.00 11.70
CA ASN A 315 11.37 20.85 12.27
C ASN A 315 10.88 22.29 12.35
N ALA A 316 11.14 22.95 13.47
CA ALA A 316 10.86 24.36 13.66
C ALA A 316 11.97 25.02 14.50
N SER A 317 12.14 26.32 14.32
CA SER A 317 12.97 27.14 15.20
C SER A 317 12.21 28.40 15.57
N LEU A 318 12.36 28.83 16.82
CA LEU A 318 11.75 30.05 17.33
C LEU A 318 12.78 30.87 18.09
N ALA A 319 12.90 32.14 17.71
CA ALA A 319 13.65 33.14 18.43
C ALA A 319 12.73 34.30 18.82
N ILE A 320 12.85 34.78 20.06
CA ILE A 320 12.11 35.96 20.55
C ILE A 320 13.13 37.01 21.01
N VAL A 321 12.96 38.24 20.55
CA VAL A 321 13.81 39.38 20.86
C VAL A 321 13.00 40.45 21.58
N HIS A 322 13.53 40.98 22.68
CA HIS A 322 13.00 42.16 23.35
C HIS A 322 14.01 43.30 23.25
N GLY A 323 13.66 44.37 22.54
CA GLY A 323 14.61 45.42 22.17
C GLY A 323 15.72 44.87 21.28
N LYS A 324 16.97 44.89 21.77
CA LYS A 324 18.15 44.31 21.09
C LYS A 324 18.60 42.98 21.71
N LYS A 325 17.88 42.44 22.69
CA LYS A 325 18.28 41.25 23.45
C LYS A 325 17.48 40.03 23.00
N LEU A 326 18.18 38.96 22.60
CA LEU A 326 17.58 37.64 22.44
C LEU A 326 17.16 37.12 23.82
N VAL A 327 15.86 36.91 24.01
CA VAL A 327 15.28 36.44 25.28
C VAL A 327 14.81 34.98 25.20
N TYR A 328 14.71 34.44 24.00
CA TYR A 328 14.35 33.06 23.76
C TYR A 328 14.95 32.57 22.45
N ALA A 329 15.50 31.37 22.42
CA ALA A 329 15.87 30.67 21.20
C ALA A 329 15.78 29.16 21.44
N ARG A 330 14.99 28.48 20.62
CA ARG A 330 14.91 27.01 20.60
C ARG A 330 14.74 26.47 19.19
N ALA A 331 15.26 25.28 19.00
CA ALA A 331 14.93 24.40 17.90
C ALA A 331 14.01 23.29 18.40
N TYR A 332 13.20 22.76 17.50
CA TYR A 332 12.20 21.75 17.77
C TYR A 332 12.23 20.73 16.65
N SER A 333 12.24 19.45 17.01
CA SER A 333 11.89 18.37 16.08
C SER A 333 10.64 17.65 16.56
N TYR A 334 9.88 17.11 15.60
CA TYR A 334 8.77 16.20 15.80
C TYR A 334 8.86 15.10 14.75
N GLY A 335 9.66 14.08 15.06
CA GLY A 335 10.03 13.00 14.15
C GLY A 335 10.39 11.74 14.91
N GLU A 336 10.74 10.68 14.20
CA GLU A 336 11.19 9.40 14.76
C GLU A 336 12.44 9.55 15.65
N PRO A 337 12.76 8.58 16.52
CA PRO A 337 13.84 8.71 17.50
C PRO A 337 15.24 8.99 16.93
N ASP A 338 15.51 8.56 15.70
CA ASP A 338 16.75 8.78 14.95
C ASP A 338 16.67 9.95 13.96
N TRP A 339 15.59 10.74 14.01
CA TRP A 339 15.46 11.97 13.25
C TRP A 339 16.56 12.98 13.61
N PRO A 340 17.27 13.56 12.62
CA PRO A 340 18.46 14.37 12.84
C PRO A 340 18.24 15.71 13.57
#